data_AF-A0A958KKM9-F1
#
_entry.id   AF-A0A958KKM9-F1
#
_cell.length_a   1.000
_cell.length_b   1.000
_cell.length_c   1.000
_cell.angle_alpha   90.00
_cell.angle_beta   90.00
_cell.angle_gamma   90.00
#
_symmetry.space_group_name_H-M   'P 1'
#
loop_
_entity.id
_entity.type
_entity.pdbx_description
1 polymer ?
#
loop_
_entity_poly.entity_id
_entity_poly.type
_entity_poly.pdbx_seq_one_letter_code
_entity_poly.pdbx_strand_id
1 'polypeptide(L)'
;MVELKVENSAPSYSSPERELLVAVLQRAILDYVGTGQLLSSEAGDWLFDEGDGDFSFAWVCGHLGLEPNAVRSNLHRLRLGSKRDKAPLRVLRRCA
;
A
#
# COMPACT_ATOMS: atom_id res chain seq x y z
N MET A 1 27.01 2.80 -10.37
CA MET A 1 26.45 2.01 -9.26
C MET A 1 25.85 3.01 -8.30
N VAL A 2 24.54 3.23 -8.36
CA VAL A 2 23.88 4.28 -7.57
C VAL A 2 23.39 3.63 -6.28
N GLU A 3 24.07 3.91 -5.18
CA GLU A 3 23.63 3.49 -3.84
C GLU A 3 22.35 4.26 -3.50
N LEU A 4 21.22 3.57 -3.54
CA LEU A 4 19.99 4.03 -2.92
C LEU A 4 20.19 3.92 -1.40
N LYS A 5 20.62 5.02 -0.77
CA LYS A 5 20.52 5.19 0.68
C LYS A 5 19.05 5.23 1.05
N VAL A 6 18.49 4.05 1.32
CA VAL A 6 17.32 3.92 2.17
C VAL A 6 17.83 4.23 3.57
N GLU A 7 17.76 5.51 3.95
CA GLU A 7 18.03 5.93 5.32
C GLU A 7 16.98 5.25 6.21
N ASN A 8 17.43 4.15 6.83
CA ASN A 8 16.79 3.50 7.95
C ASN A 8 16.91 4.44 9.16
N SER A 9 16.06 5.47 9.19
CA SER A 9 15.85 6.28 10.39
C SER A 9 15.25 5.37 11.46
N ALA A 10 15.90 5.33 12.63
CA ALA A 10 15.42 4.71 13.88
C ALA A 10 13.91 4.93 14.08
N PRO A 11 13.19 4.08 14.86
CA PRO A 11 11.78 4.29 15.11
C PRO A 11 11.61 5.62 15.86
N SER A 12 11.38 6.70 15.12
CA SER A 12 10.66 7.85 15.64
C SER A 12 9.40 7.27 16.24
N TYR A 13 9.13 7.51 17.53
CA TYR A 13 7.83 7.16 18.12
C TYR A 13 6.76 7.74 17.21
N SER A 14 6.23 6.91 16.30
CA SER A 14 5.12 7.30 15.45
C SER A 14 3.96 7.49 16.40
N SER A 15 3.25 8.60 16.23
CA SER A 15 2.00 8.75 16.97
C SER A 15 1.10 7.55 16.61
N PRO A 16 0.29 7.03 17.56
CA PRO A 16 -0.58 5.89 17.30
C PRO A 16 -1.51 6.13 16.10
N GLU A 17 -1.88 7.39 15.85
CA GLU A 17 -2.63 7.81 14.67
C GLU A 17 -1.83 7.54 13.39
N ARG A 18 -0.55 7.92 13.34
CA ARG A 18 0.30 7.66 12.17
C ARG A 18 0.46 6.16 11.91
N GLU A 19 0.61 5.35 12.96
CA GLU A 19 0.68 3.88 12.83
C GLU A 19 -0.60 3.29 12.24
N LEU A 20 -1.75 3.79 12.69
CA LEU A 20 -3.05 3.42 12.13
C LEU A 20 -3.11 3.76 10.63
N LEU A 21 -2.71 4.96 10.24
CA LEU A 21 -2.73 5.38 8.83
C LEU A 21 -1.82 4.52 7.96
N VAL A 22 -0.63 4.16 8.46
CA VAL A 22 0.27 3.21 7.79
C VAL A 22 -0.41 1.85 7.64
N ALA A 23 -1.02 1.32 8.69
CA ALA A 23 -1.70 0.03 8.66
C ALA A 23 -2.87 0.01 7.67
N VAL A 24 -3.68 1.07 7.64
CA VAL A 24 -4.78 1.25 6.68
C VAL A 24 -4.26 1.23 5.24
N LEU A 25 -3.23 2.02 4.95
CA LEU A 25 -2.63 2.08 3.62
C LEU A 25 -2.03 0.72 3.21
N GLN A 26 -1.28 0.07 4.09
CA GLN A 26 -0.72 -1.26 3.84
C GLN A 26 -1.80 -2.28 3.53
N ARG A 27 -2.91 -2.26 4.28
CA ARG A 27 -4.02 -3.18 4.06
C ARG A 27 -4.69 -2.95 2.72
N ALA A 28 -5.01 -1.70 2.38
CA ALA A 28 -5.60 -1.35 1.09
C ALA A 28 -4.73 -1.78 -0.08
N ILE A 29 -3.41 -1.60 0.02
CA ILE A 29 -2.46 -2.05 -1.00
C ILE A 29 -2.51 -3.58 -1.16
N LEU A 30 -2.47 -4.34 -0.05
CA LEU A 30 -2.54 -5.80 -0.08
C LEU A 30 -3.86 -6.31 -0.66
N ASP A 31 -4.97 -5.69 -0.31
CA ASP A 31 -6.30 -6.04 -0.84
C ASP A 31 -6.38 -5.72 -2.35
N TYR A 32 -5.79 -4.60 -2.80
CA TYR A 32 -5.74 -4.21 -4.21
C TYR A 32 -4.90 -5.17 -5.08
N VAL A 33 -3.71 -5.56 -4.61
CA VAL A 33 -2.81 -6.45 -5.37
C VAL A 33 -3.12 -7.94 -5.17
N GLY A 34 -3.93 -8.29 -4.18
CA GLY A 34 -4.29 -9.65 -3.84
C GLY A 34 -5.17 -10.35 -4.90
N THR A 35 -5.52 -11.60 -4.63
CA THR A 35 -6.28 -12.45 -5.56
C THR A 35 -7.80 -12.35 -5.40
N GLY A 36 -8.30 -11.67 -4.37
CA GLY A 36 -9.73 -11.52 -4.11
C GLY A 36 -10.35 -10.43 -4.99
N GLN A 37 -11.24 -10.80 -5.92
CA GLN A 37 -11.80 -9.85 -6.89
C GLN A 37 -12.62 -8.72 -6.24
N LEU A 38 -13.41 -9.05 -5.21
CA LEU A 38 -14.24 -8.06 -4.49
C LEU A 38 -13.36 -7.07 -3.72
N LEU A 39 -12.47 -7.58 -2.87
CA LEU A 39 -11.53 -6.77 -2.09
C LEU A 39 -10.63 -5.90 -2.99
N SER A 40 -10.21 -6.43 -4.13
CA SER A 40 -9.40 -5.68 -5.10
C SER A 40 -10.18 -4.55 -5.78
N SER A 41 -11.49 -4.73 -5.97
CA SER A 41 -12.37 -3.67 -6.50
C SER A 41 -12.55 -2.57 -5.47
N GLU A 42 -13.00 -2.92 -4.26
CA GLU A 42 -13.27 -1.95 -3.19
C GLU A 42 -12.01 -1.17 -2.79
N ALA A 43 -10.88 -1.87 -2.64
CA ALA A 43 -9.61 -1.21 -2.38
C ALA A 43 -9.16 -0.33 -3.56
N GLY A 44 -9.46 -0.73 -4.80
CA GLY A 44 -9.22 0.07 -5.99
C GLY A 44 -10.04 1.36 -5.95
N ASP A 45 -11.33 1.27 -5.69
CA ASP A 45 -12.22 2.42 -5.61
C ASP A 45 -11.69 3.45 -4.59
N TRP A 46 -11.24 2.99 -3.42
CA TRP A 46 -10.63 3.90 -2.42
C TRP A 46 -9.26 4.47 -2.82
N LEU A 47 -8.34 3.65 -3.34
CA LEU A 47 -6.99 4.09 -3.73
C LEU A 47 -6.99 5.10 -4.88
N PHE A 48 -7.95 4.97 -5.79
CA PHE A 48 -8.07 5.79 -6.99
C PHE A 48 -9.18 6.87 -6.89
N ASP A 49 -9.86 6.97 -5.75
CA ASP A 49 -10.83 8.04 -5.48
C ASP A 49 -10.18 9.42 -5.53
N GLU A 50 -10.81 10.38 -6.19
CA GLU A 50 -10.29 11.75 -6.32
C GLU A 50 -10.70 12.66 -5.15
N GLY A 51 -11.45 12.14 -4.18
CA GLY A 51 -11.84 12.85 -2.97
C GLY A 51 -10.67 13.25 -2.07
N ASP A 52 -10.85 14.36 -1.36
CA ASP A 52 -9.89 14.94 -0.40
C ASP A 52 -10.42 14.97 1.04
N GLY A 53 -11.58 14.36 1.29
CA GLY A 53 -12.19 14.27 2.62
C GLY A 53 -11.34 13.49 3.63
N ASP A 54 -11.74 13.56 4.91
CA ASP A 54 -11.05 12.83 5.98
C ASP A 54 -11.00 11.32 5.68
N PHE A 55 -9.83 10.72 5.91
CA PHE A 55 -9.52 9.32 5.58
C PHE A 55 -9.62 8.94 4.09
N SER A 56 -9.78 9.90 3.19
CA SER A 56 -9.51 9.66 1.77
C SER A 56 -8.06 9.26 1.56
N PHE A 57 -7.78 8.56 0.45
CA PHE A 57 -6.42 8.18 0.12
C PHE A 57 -5.47 9.38 0.02
N ALA A 58 -5.92 10.49 -0.57
CA ALA A 58 -5.14 11.72 -0.67
C ALA A 58 -4.83 12.31 0.73
N TRP A 59 -5.82 12.34 1.62
CA TRP A 59 -5.67 12.80 2.99
C TRP A 59 -4.67 11.94 3.77
N VAL A 60 -4.77 10.60 3.65
CA VAL A 60 -3.85 9.65 4.29
C VAL A 60 -2.42 9.85 3.78
N CYS A 61 -2.24 9.99 2.47
CA CYS A 61 -0.93 10.25 1.88
C CYS A 61 -0.33 11.57 2.40
N GLY A 62 -1.13 12.62 2.51
CA GLY A 62 -0.71 13.90 3.09
C GLY A 62 -0.17 13.76 4.52
N HIS A 63 -0.89 13.03 5.38
CA HIS A 63 -0.46 12.76 6.77
C HIS A 63 0.80 11.89 6.87
N LEU A 64 1.03 11.03 5.89
CA LEU A 64 2.21 10.17 5.83
C LEU A 64 3.41 10.83 5.13
N GLY A 65 3.24 12.01 4.53
CA GLY A 65 4.27 12.70 3.74
C GLY A 65 4.53 12.03 2.38
N LEU A 66 3.52 11.37 1.82
CA LEU A 66 3.57 10.67 0.53
C LEU A 66 2.88 11.51 -0.55
N GLU A 67 3.39 11.43 -1.78
CA GLU A 67 2.72 12.02 -2.94
C GLU A 67 1.70 11.02 -3.53
N PRO A 68 0.40 11.33 -3.54
CA PRO A 68 -0.65 10.38 -3.92
C PRO A 68 -0.48 9.80 -5.34
N ASN A 69 -0.09 10.62 -6.32
CA ASN A 69 0.01 10.19 -7.71
C ASN A 69 1.19 9.23 -7.95
N ALA A 70 2.30 9.44 -7.25
CA ALA A 70 3.46 8.56 -7.25
C ALA A 70 3.10 7.19 -6.66
N VAL A 71 2.32 7.17 -5.58
CA VAL A 71 1.83 5.93 -4.97
C VAL A 71 0.90 5.19 -5.96
N ARG A 72 -0.08 5.87 -6.55
CA ARG A 72 -0.98 5.31 -7.58
C ARG A 72 -0.23 4.73 -8.79
N SER A 73 0.74 5.48 -9.30
CA SER A 73 1.58 5.05 -10.43
C SER A 73 2.35 3.77 -10.10
N ASN A 74 2.89 3.69 -8.88
CA ASN A 74 3.57 2.48 -8.41
C ASN A 74 2.61 1.30 -8.26
N LEU A 75 1.39 1.52 -7.76
CA LEU A 75 0.38 0.47 -7.61
C LEU A 75 -0.09 -0.10 -8.95
N HIS A 76 -0.30 0.75 -9.95
CA HIS A 76 -0.58 0.30 -11.31
C HIS A 76 0.54 -0.59 -11.84
N ARG A 77 1.80 -0.18 -11.67
CA ARG A 77 2.96 -0.97 -12.10
C ARG A 77 3.05 -2.31 -11.37
N LEU A 78 2.80 -2.34 -10.06
CA LEU A 78 2.78 -3.57 -9.27
C LEU A 78 1.71 -4.54 -9.77
N ARG A 79 0.47 -4.07 -9.99
CA ARG A 79 -0.62 -4.93 -10.47
C ARG A 79 -0.39 -5.47 -11.89
N LEU A 80 0.20 -4.66 -12.77
CA LEU A 80 0.59 -5.09 -14.12
C LEU A 80 1.73 -6.11 -14.09
N GLY A 81 2.67 -5.98 -13.14
CA GLY A 81 3.72 -6.96 -12.88
C GLY A 81 3.18 -8.28 -12.32
N SER A 82 2.31 -8.23 -11.30
CA SER A 82 1.75 -9.42 -10.64
C SER A 82 0.93 -10.31 -11.55
N LYS A 83 0.36 -9.79 -12.65
CA LYS A 83 -0.33 -10.63 -13.65
C LYS A 83 0.62 -11.65 -14.33
N ARG A 84 1.93 -11.42 -14.31
CA ARG A 84 2.94 -12.32 -14.90
C ARG A 84 3.40 -13.44 -13.97
N ASP A 85 3.31 -13.25 -12.66
CA ASP A 85 3.71 -14.24 -11.66
C ASP A 85 2.49 -14.94 -11.04
N LYS A 86 1.75 -15.70 -11.86
CA LYS A 86 0.83 -16.72 -11.34
C LYS A 86 1.61 -17.97 -10.90
N ALA A 87 2.66 -17.81 -10.10
CA ALA A 87 3.20 -18.92 -9.34
C ALA A 87 2.39 -19.01 -8.03
N PRO A 88 1.85 -20.18 -7.66
CA PRO A 88 1.09 -20.29 -6.43
C PRO A 88 2.00 -19.96 -5.25
N LEU A 89 1.62 -18.93 -4.48
CA LEU A 89 2.24 -18.63 -3.19
C LEU A 89 2.05 -19.86 -2.31
N ARG A 90 3.12 -20.65 -2.16
CA ARG A 90 3.16 -21.74 -1.18
C ARG A 90 3.02 -21.10 0.19
N VAL A 91 1.86 -21.30 0.80
CA VAL A 91 1.59 -20.96 2.19
C VAL A 91 2.65 -21.67 3.03
N LEU A 92 3.66 -20.92 3.49
CA LEU A 92 4.48 -21.34 4.62
C LEU A 92 3.60 -21.27 5.87
N ARG A 93 2.79 -22.31 6.07
CA ARG A 93 2.26 -22.63 7.39
C ARG A 93 3.47 -22.88 8.27
N ARG A 94 3.80 -21.92 9.14
CA ARG A 94 4.55 -22.23 10.36
C ARG A 94 3.65 -23.12 11.19
N CYS A 95 3.88 -24.43 11.13
CA CYS A 95 3.42 -25.33 12.17
C CYS A 95 4.21 -24.98 13.43
N ALA A 96 3.51 -24.56 14.47
CA ALA A 96 3.95 -24.66 15.86
C ALA A 96 3.28 -25.90 16.45
#